data_AF-A0A1L8DUK4-F1
#
_entry.id   AF-A0A1L8DUK4-F1
#
_cell.length_a   1.000
_cell.length_b   1.000
_cell.length_c   1.000
_cell.angle_alpha   90.00
_cell.angle_beta   90.00
_cell.angle_gamma   90.00
#
_symmetry.space_group_name_H-M   'P 1'
#
loop_
_entity.id
_entity.type
_entity.pdbx_description
1 polymer ?
#
loop_
_entity_poly.entity_id
_entity_poly.type
_entity_poly.pdbx_seq_one_letter_code
_entity_poly.pdbx_strand_id
1 'polypeptide(L)'
;MATKTNTIEKNSTSRVKEVKSMWAKALTKSEWVDKDEFLDVVYWARQILGILIGVAWGIVPLKGFIALFLFAAINCGIVYLYCINYQGVDEEAYGGVWELLKEGFMTSFACFLVTWIIFYTGLHFDNLAKE
;
A
#
# COMPACT_ATOMS: atom_id res chain seq x y z
N MET A 1 -4.48 2.35 -42.97
CA MET A 1 -3.87 1.84 -41.72
C MET A 1 -4.62 2.44 -40.53
N ALA A 2 -5.66 1.78 -40.00
CA ALA A 2 -6.50 2.35 -38.93
C ALA A 2 -7.18 1.26 -38.06
N THR A 3 -6.45 0.21 -37.67
CA THR A 3 -7.06 -0.96 -37.00
C THR A 3 -6.48 -1.25 -35.61
N LYS A 4 -5.45 -0.54 -35.13
CA LYS A 4 -4.84 -0.82 -33.81
C LYS A 4 -5.45 -0.08 -32.62
N THR A 5 -6.30 0.92 -32.85
CA THR A 5 -6.77 1.81 -31.77
C THR A 5 -7.97 1.26 -31.00
N ASN A 6 -8.95 0.63 -31.66
CA ASN A 6 -10.20 0.17 -31.03
C ASN A 6 -10.01 -1.02 -30.06
N THR A 7 -9.02 -1.89 -30.28
CA THR A 7 -8.76 -3.05 -29.41
C THR A 7 -8.12 -2.64 -28.09
N ILE A 8 -7.36 -1.53 -28.07
CA ILE A 8 -6.66 -1.02 -26.89
C ILE A 8 -7.65 -0.35 -25.92
N GLU A 9 -8.59 0.46 -26.42
CA GLU A 9 -9.62 1.12 -25.60
C GLU A 9 -10.62 0.14 -24.96
N LYS A 10 -10.99 -0.91 -25.68
CA LYS A 10 -11.91 -1.92 -25.15
C LYS A 10 -11.27 -2.72 -24.00
N ASN A 11 -9.96 -3.01 -24.12
CA ASN A 11 -9.17 -3.75 -23.13
C ASN A 11 -8.83 -2.91 -21.89
N SER A 12 -8.58 -1.59 -22.04
CA SER A 12 -8.37 -0.70 -20.90
C SER A 12 -9.65 -0.48 -20.10
N THR A 13 -10.80 -0.33 -20.77
CA THR A 13 -12.09 -0.14 -20.10
C THR A 13 -12.54 -1.37 -19.31
N SER A 14 -12.28 -2.58 -19.82
CA SER A 14 -12.56 -3.82 -19.07
C SER A 14 -11.67 -3.97 -17.85
N ARG A 15 -10.36 -3.68 -17.97
CA ARG A 15 -9.41 -3.78 -16.86
C ARG A 15 -9.72 -2.81 -15.72
N VAL A 16 -10.13 -1.58 -16.04
CA VAL A 16 -10.54 -0.58 -15.02
C VAL A 16 -11.79 -1.02 -14.27
N LYS A 17 -12.77 -1.64 -14.96
CA LYS A 17 -13.96 -2.20 -14.31
C LYS A 17 -13.60 -3.34 -13.37
N GLU A 18 -12.66 -4.19 -13.79
CA GLU A 18 -12.18 -5.32 -13.01
C GLU A 18 -11.47 -4.85 -11.73
N VAL A 19 -10.51 -3.92 -11.84
CA VAL A 19 -9.84 -3.32 -10.68
C VAL A 19 -10.84 -2.66 -9.72
N LYS A 20 -11.82 -1.90 -10.22
CA LYS A 20 -12.85 -1.29 -9.36
C LYS A 20 -13.68 -2.34 -8.62
N SER A 21 -14.02 -3.44 -9.31
CA SER A 21 -14.71 -4.59 -8.70
C SER A 21 -13.85 -5.24 -7.62
N MET A 22 -12.54 -5.43 -7.86
CA MET A 22 -11.59 -5.97 -6.88
C MET A 22 -11.49 -5.10 -5.63
N TRP A 23 -11.40 -3.77 -5.77
CA TRP A 23 -11.40 -2.85 -4.62
C TRP A 23 -12.74 -2.83 -3.88
N ALA A 24 -13.86 -2.99 -4.60
CA ALA A 24 -15.18 -3.11 -3.98
C ALA A 24 -15.33 -4.43 -3.20
N LYS A 25 -14.81 -5.55 -3.74
CA LYS A 25 -14.68 -6.81 -3.02
C LYS A 25 -13.78 -6.67 -1.80
N ALA A 26 -12.64 -5.98 -1.93
CA ALA A 26 -11.74 -5.70 -0.82
C ALA A 26 -12.39 -4.95 0.34
N LEU A 27 -13.28 -4.01 0.02
CA LEU A 27 -14.07 -3.25 0.99
C LEU A 27 -15.36 -3.95 1.43
N THR A 28 -15.59 -5.19 1.00
CA THR A 28 -16.74 -6.01 1.43
C THR A 28 -16.18 -7.28 2.07
N LYS A 29 -16.87 -7.86 3.07
CA LYS A 29 -16.46 -9.15 3.61
C LYS A 29 -16.78 -10.24 2.58
N SER A 30 -15.81 -10.57 1.72
CA SER A 30 -15.95 -11.58 0.67
C SER A 30 -14.87 -12.66 0.79
N GLU A 31 -15.23 -13.90 0.51
CA GLU A 31 -14.27 -14.98 0.32
C GLU A 31 -13.46 -14.73 -0.95
N TRP A 32 -12.14 -14.78 -0.81
CA TRP A 32 -11.20 -14.66 -1.91
C TRP A 32 -10.88 -16.06 -2.43
N VAL A 33 -11.32 -16.34 -3.66
CA VAL A 33 -11.06 -17.61 -4.35
C VAL A 33 -9.65 -17.63 -4.95
N ASP A 34 -9.12 -16.47 -5.32
CA ASP A 34 -7.78 -16.31 -5.90
C ASP A 34 -6.87 -15.55 -4.92
N LYS A 35 -5.74 -16.18 -4.58
CA LYS A 35 -4.75 -15.64 -3.65
C LYS A 35 -4.03 -14.43 -4.22
N ASP A 36 -3.71 -14.45 -5.51
CA ASP A 36 -2.94 -13.39 -6.15
C ASP A 36 -3.78 -12.10 -6.26
N GLU A 37 -5.09 -12.22 -6.52
CA GLU A 37 -6.04 -11.09 -6.53
C GLU A 37 -6.07 -10.36 -5.18
N PHE A 38 -6.02 -11.13 -4.08
CA PHE A 38 -5.98 -10.58 -2.73
C PHE A 38 -4.64 -9.92 -2.40
N LEU A 39 -3.52 -10.58 -2.77
CA LEU A 39 -2.17 -10.06 -2.57
C LEU A 39 -1.95 -8.73 -3.32
N ASP A 40 -2.49 -8.59 -4.54
CA ASP A 40 -2.45 -7.35 -5.31
C ASP A 40 -3.15 -6.19 -4.58
N VAL A 41 -4.32 -6.44 -4.01
CA VAL A 41 -5.07 -5.43 -3.23
C VAL A 41 -4.28 -5.02 -1.98
N VAL A 42 -3.74 -5.99 -1.23
CA VAL A 42 -2.92 -5.72 -0.04
C VAL A 42 -1.67 -4.93 -0.41
N TYR A 43 -1.01 -5.30 -1.50
CA TYR A 43 0.15 -4.60 -2.04
C TYR A 43 -0.16 -3.12 -2.32
N TRP A 44 -1.21 -2.84 -3.10
CA TRP A 44 -1.57 -1.46 -3.43
C TRP A 44 -2.08 -0.67 -2.23
N ALA A 45 -2.83 -1.29 -1.31
CA ALA A 45 -3.29 -0.65 -0.09
C ALA A 45 -2.10 -0.20 0.79
N ARG A 46 -1.09 -1.05 0.94
CA ARG A 46 0.16 -0.69 1.62
C ARG A 46 0.91 0.43 0.93
N GLN A 47 0.90 0.46 -0.40
CA GLN A 47 1.55 1.53 -1.16
C GLN A 47 0.93 2.90 -0.83
N ILE A 48 -0.40 2.96 -0.78
CA ILE A 48 -1.15 4.17 -0.39
C ILE A 48 -0.84 4.54 1.07
N LEU A 49 -0.88 3.58 1.99
CA LEU A 49 -0.53 3.81 3.40
C LEU A 49 0.89 4.34 3.57
N GLY A 50 1.86 3.80 2.84
CA GLY A 50 3.25 4.25 2.90
C GLY A 50 3.42 5.70 2.47
N ILE A 51 2.74 6.10 1.39
CA ILE A 51 2.72 7.49 0.92
C ILE A 51 2.06 8.39 1.97
N LEU A 52 0.89 8.02 2.50
CA LEU A 52 0.17 8.84 3.48
C LEU A 52 0.98 9.05 4.77
N ILE A 53 1.59 7.99 5.30
CA ILE A 53 2.43 8.06 6.50
C ILE A 53 3.70 8.88 6.22
N GLY A 54 4.32 8.71 5.06
CA GLY A 54 5.52 9.45 4.69
C GLY A 54 5.25 10.95 4.55
N VAL A 55 4.12 11.34 3.97
CA VAL A 55 3.67 12.74 3.94
C VAL A 55 3.44 13.26 5.37
N ALA A 56 2.72 12.50 6.20
CA ALA A 56 2.43 12.91 7.59
C ALA A 56 3.71 13.12 8.42
N TRP A 57 4.69 12.21 8.32
CA TRP A 57 5.98 12.32 9.02
C TRP A 57 6.96 13.30 8.35
N GLY A 58 6.72 13.68 7.08
CA GLY A 58 7.42 14.78 6.46
C GLY A 58 6.97 16.13 7.01
N ILE A 59 5.66 16.26 7.28
CA ILE A 59 5.07 17.46 7.88
C ILE A 59 5.42 17.54 9.37
N VAL A 60 5.11 16.50 10.14
CA VAL A 60 5.47 16.38 11.55
C VAL A 60 6.92 15.91 11.60
N PRO A 61 7.91 16.74 12.00
CA PRO A 61 9.34 16.45 11.88
C PRO A 61 9.84 15.37 12.85
N LEU A 62 9.24 14.18 12.78
CA LEU A 62 9.70 12.97 13.44
C LEU A 62 11.03 12.58 12.80
N LYS A 63 12.04 12.37 13.62
CA LYS A 63 13.43 12.09 13.20
C LYS A 63 13.88 10.73 13.71
N GLY A 64 14.76 10.10 12.94
CA GLY A 64 15.52 8.93 13.38
C GLY A 64 14.72 7.62 13.45
N PHE A 65 15.22 6.69 14.26
CA PHE A 65 14.72 5.31 14.32
C PHE A 65 13.25 5.20 14.73
N ILE A 66 12.74 6.13 15.55
CA ILE A 66 11.36 6.09 16.02
C ILE A 66 10.35 6.23 14.87
N ALA A 67 10.67 7.04 13.85
CA ALA A 67 9.84 7.22 12.67
C ALA A 67 9.73 5.92 11.86
N LEU A 68 10.86 5.23 11.67
CA LEU A 68 10.93 3.94 10.99
C LEU A 68 10.17 2.85 11.74
N PHE A 69 10.36 2.80 13.06
CA PHE A 69 9.70 1.82 13.93
C PHE A 69 8.18 2.02 13.93
N LEU A 70 7.71 3.26 14.06
CA LEU A 70 6.29 3.59 13.99
C LEU A 70 5.69 3.25 12.62
N PHE A 71 6.40 3.55 11.53
CA PHE A 71 5.97 3.14 10.19
C PHE A 71 5.79 1.62 10.12
N ALA A 72 6.79 0.84 10.54
CA ALA A 72 6.74 -0.62 10.49
C ALA A 72 5.61 -1.18 11.36
N ALA A 73 5.43 -0.66 12.58
CA ALA A 73 4.38 -1.07 13.50
C ALA A 73 2.98 -0.78 12.96
N ILE A 74 2.76 0.43 12.41
CA ILE A 74 1.48 0.83 11.83
C ILE A 74 1.19 0.03 10.55
N ASN A 75 2.17 -0.11 9.66
CA ASN A 75 2.01 -0.82 8.39
C ASN A 75 1.68 -2.31 8.62
N CYS A 76 2.46 -2.99 9.46
CA CYS A 76 2.20 -4.40 9.81
C CYS A 76 0.89 -4.54 10.61
N GLY A 77 0.61 -3.63 11.55
CA GLY A 77 -0.58 -3.68 12.38
C GLY A 77 -1.88 -3.51 11.58
N ILE A 78 -1.94 -2.53 10.67
CA ILE A 78 -3.13 -2.31 9.83
C ILE A 78 -3.37 -3.51 8.92
N VAL A 79 -2.32 -4.04 8.28
CA VAL A 79 -2.47 -5.19 7.36
C VAL A 79 -2.88 -6.43 8.13
N TYR A 80 -2.29 -6.67 9.30
CA TYR A 80 -2.67 -7.77 10.18
C TYR A 80 -4.15 -7.67 10.61
N LEU A 81 -4.57 -6.50 11.11
CA LEU A 81 -5.96 -6.28 11.51
C LEU A 81 -6.93 -6.44 10.34
N TYR A 82 -6.56 -5.96 9.15
CA TYR A 82 -7.38 -6.08 7.96
C TYR A 82 -7.56 -7.54 7.52
N CYS A 83 -6.48 -8.32 7.43
CA CYS A 83 -6.54 -9.72 7.00
C CYS A 83 -7.31 -10.60 7.99
N ILE A 84 -7.05 -10.43 9.30
CA ILE A 84 -7.62 -11.29 10.34
C ILE A 84 -9.05 -10.86 10.72
N ASN A 85 -9.27 -9.56 10.97
CA ASN A 85 -10.53 -9.09 11.55
C ASN A 85 -11.57 -8.74 10.47
N TYR A 86 -11.14 -8.11 9.36
CA TYR A 86 -12.07 -7.61 8.35
C TYR A 86 -12.40 -8.66 7.29
N GLN A 87 -11.39 -9.34 6.72
CA GLN A 87 -11.62 -10.40 5.74
C GLN A 87 -11.83 -11.79 6.34
N GLY A 88 -11.39 -12.03 7.58
CA GLY A 88 -11.52 -13.34 8.22
C GLY A 88 -10.81 -14.43 7.43
N VAL A 89 -9.65 -14.09 6.87
CA VAL A 89 -8.83 -15.04 6.09
C VAL A 89 -8.33 -16.12 7.02
N ASP A 90 -8.59 -17.39 6.67
CA ASP A 90 -8.03 -18.53 7.39
C ASP A 90 -6.52 -18.57 7.14
N GLU A 91 -5.72 -18.38 8.19
CA GLU A 91 -4.27 -18.14 8.09
C GLU A 91 -3.54 -19.28 7.37
N GLU A 92 -4.06 -20.51 7.46
CA GLU A 92 -3.49 -21.70 6.84
C GLU A 92 -3.72 -21.77 5.32
N ALA A 93 -4.79 -21.17 4.80
CA ALA A 93 -5.13 -21.24 3.38
C ALA A 93 -4.23 -20.37 2.48
N TYR A 94 -3.58 -19.35 3.07
CA TYR A 94 -2.81 -18.34 2.34
C TYR A 94 -1.28 -18.48 2.46
N GLY A 95 -0.79 -19.57 3.06
CA GLY A 95 0.65 -19.75 3.34
C GLY A 95 1.11 -19.07 4.63
N GLY A 96 0.16 -18.70 5.50
CA GLY A 96 0.41 -18.02 6.76
C GLY A 96 0.38 -16.50 6.64
N VAL A 97 0.10 -15.84 7.77
CA VAL A 97 0.16 -14.37 7.92
C VAL A 97 1.51 -13.79 7.49
N TRP A 98 2.57 -14.58 7.56
CA TRP A 98 3.93 -14.15 7.25
C TRP A 98 4.16 -13.83 5.77
N GLU A 99 3.52 -14.56 4.86
CA GLU A 99 3.62 -14.31 3.43
C GLU A 99 2.89 -13.00 3.08
N LEU A 100 1.68 -12.85 3.61
CA LEU A 100 0.88 -11.62 3.55
C LEU A 100 1.60 -10.41 4.19
N LEU A 101 2.31 -10.62 5.29
CA LEU A 101 3.05 -9.57 5.99
C LEU A 101 4.26 -9.09 5.19
N LYS A 102 4.91 -9.98 4.44
CA LYS A 102 6.05 -9.65 3.58
C LYS A 102 5.62 -8.97 2.28
N GLU A 103 4.48 -9.39 1.74
CA GLU A 103 3.98 -8.87 0.47
C GLU A 103 3.79 -7.35 0.54
N GLY A 104 4.42 -6.63 -0.40
CA GLY A 104 4.38 -5.17 -0.47
C GLY A 104 5.06 -4.41 0.69
N PHE A 105 5.70 -5.06 1.66
CA PHE A 105 6.35 -4.36 2.79
C PHE A 105 7.56 -3.54 2.33
N MET A 106 8.49 -4.16 1.58
CA MET A 106 9.72 -3.49 1.12
C MET A 106 9.43 -2.34 0.15
N THR A 107 8.44 -2.52 -0.74
CA THR A 107 8.03 -1.49 -1.68
C THR A 107 7.29 -0.35 -0.98
N SER A 108 6.40 -0.64 -0.02
CA SER A 108 5.73 0.37 0.80
C SER A 108 6.74 1.15 1.66
N PHE A 109 7.74 0.46 2.22
CA PHE A 109 8.84 1.09 2.97
C PHE A 109 9.64 2.06 2.10
N ALA A 110 9.99 1.66 0.87
CA ALA A 110 10.65 2.55 -0.07
C ALA A 110 9.79 3.79 -0.40
N CYS A 111 8.49 3.61 -0.66
CA CYS A 111 7.57 4.74 -0.90
C CYS A 111 7.45 5.67 0.29
N PHE A 112 7.38 5.13 1.51
CA PHE A 112 7.41 5.89 2.75
C PHE A 112 8.69 6.72 2.86
N LEU A 113 9.87 6.11 2.67
CA LEU A 113 11.15 6.83 2.75
C LEU A 113 11.24 7.96 1.74
N VAL A 114 10.88 7.70 0.48
CA VAL A 114 10.93 8.70 -0.59
C VAL A 114 10.02 9.89 -0.27
N THR A 115 8.76 9.63 0.09
CA THR A 115 7.81 10.70 0.42
C THR A 115 8.22 11.45 1.69
N TRP A 116 8.66 10.74 2.71
CA TRP A 116 9.13 11.33 3.95
C TRP A 116 10.32 12.27 3.72
N ILE A 117 11.36 11.82 3.01
CA ILE A 117 12.56 12.64 2.74
C ILE A 117 12.20 13.88 1.92
N ILE A 118 11.37 13.74 0.88
CA ILE A 118 10.97 14.86 0.02
C ILE A 118 10.22 15.92 0.83
N PHE A 119 9.20 15.52 1.58
CA PHE A 119 8.38 16.47 2.35
C PHE A 119 9.17 17.06 3.52
N TYR A 120 9.97 16.24 4.21
CA TYR A 120 10.80 16.69 5.31
C TYR A 120 11.81 17.74 4.83
N THR A 121 12.52 17.46 3.74
CA THR A 121 13.51 18.38 3.15
C THR A 121 12.84 19.65 2.65
N GLY A 122 11.69 19.54 1.96
CA GLY A 122 10.99 20.69 1.41
C GLY A 122 10.39 21.63 2.47
N LEU A 123 9.85 21.08 3.57
CA LEU A 123 9.18 21.87 4.61
C LEU A 123 10.14 22.36 5.71
N HIS A 124 11.21 21.62 5.98
CA HIS A 124 12.15 21.92 7.08
C HIS A 124 13.54 22.35 6.58
N PHE A 125 13.65 22.78 5.31
CA PHE A 125 14.91 23.20 4.69
C PHE A 125 15.67 24.25 5.52
N ASP A 126 14.97 25.27 6.02
CA ASP A 126 15.58 26.35 6.81
C ASP A 126 16.11 25.89 8.17
N ASN A 127 15.53 24.83 8.74
CA ASN A 127 16.03 24.23 9.98
C ASN A 127 17.27 23.37 9.70
N LEU A 128 17.32 22.69 8.55
CA LEU A 128 18.47 21.90 8.11
C LEU A 128 19.68 22.77 7.73
N ALA A 129 19.45 23.99 7.20
CA ALA A 129 20.53 24.90 6.82
C ALA A 129 21.16 25.65 8.01
N LYS A 130 20.58 25.53 9.21
CA LYS A 130 21.04 26.21 10.44
C LYS A 130 21.73 25.29 11.44
N GLU A 131 21.58 23.97 11.32
CA GLU A 131 22.40 22.97 12.02
C GLU A 131 23.71 22.73 11.27
#